data_AF-A0A7W0EIP8-F1
#
_entry.id   AF-A0A7W0EIP8-F1
#
_cell.length_a   1.000
_cell.length_b   1.000
_cell.length_c   1.000
_cell.angle_alpha   90.00
_cell.angle_beta   90.00
_cell.angle_gamma   90.00
#
_symmetry.space_group_name_H-M   'P 1'
#
loop_
_entity.id
_entity.type
_entity.pdbx_description
1 polymer ?
#
loop_
_entity_poly.entity_id
_entity_poly.type
_entity_poly.pdbx_seq_one_letter_code
_entity_poly.pdbx_strand_id
1 'polypeptide(L)'
;MRSMKRALFYFVVALFTVSCAGMSLFSGAKGEFDAGLTLFNRGVYDQAVPHFLKATELDPEFDQAYLYLGRSYLSLGRWGDAVQPLRTAYRLAPAETQKEIGSILFDALLSTAVGDLKKGEFLPAIEHLREGLALNPSSPQAKNELAGAFVGYGGALLRDGRVTDAISAFQQALGVAPGSLDAYLGLAKAFMSQGEPVKAKEAADSAIRIAPGKSRTLNDMLERIGTPR
;
A
#
# COMPACT_ATOMS: atom_id res chain seq x y z
N MET A 1 -57.71 -23.53 4.15
CA MET A 1 -57.27 -23.15 2.78
C MET A 1 -57.28 -21.65 2.46
N ARG A 2 -58.15 -20.80 3.04
CA ARG A 2 -58.18 -19.34 2.76
C ARG A 2 -57.03 -18.53 3.39
N SER A 3 -56.47 -18.94 4.53
CA SER A 3 -55.36 -18.21 5.18
C SER A 3 -54.02 -18.39 4.46
N MET A 4 -53.75 -19.58 3.92
CA MET A 4 -52.50 -19.91 3.21
C MET A 4 -52.36 -19.15 1.88
N LYS A 5 -53.47 -18.90 1.17
CA LYS A 5 -53.48 -18.08 -0.05
C LYS A 5 -53.23 -16.59 0.23
N ARG A 6 -53.64 -16.09 1.39
CA ARG A 6 -53.38 -14.70 1.82
C ARG A 6 -51.92 -14.51 2.23
N ALA A 7 -51.34 -15.45 2.97
CA ALA A 7 -49.93 -15.43 3.34
C ALA A 7 -49.00 -15.49 2.11
N LEU A 8 -49.32 -16.34 1.12
CA LEU A 8 -48.57 -16.42 -0.14
C LEU A 8 -48.70 -15.12 -0.97
N PHE A 9 -49.87 -14.49 -0.98
CA PHE A 9 -50.08 -13.20 -1.66
C PHE A 9 -49.24 -12.07 -1.03
N TYR A 10 -49.22 -11.96 0.30
CA TYR A 10 -48.39 -10.95 0.99
C TYR A 10 -46.88 -11.22 0.83
N PHE A 11 -46.46 -12.49 0.78
CA PHE A 11 -45.06 -12.85 0.53
C PHE A 11 -44.61 -12.49 -0.89
N VAL A 12 -45.45 -12.74 -1.90
CA VAL A 12 -45.20 -12.34 -3.29
C VAL A 12 -45.21 -10.81 -3.43
N VAL A 13 -46.16 -10.10 -2.79
CA VAL A 13 -46.19 -8.63 -2.80
C VAL A 13 -44.96 -8.01 -2.11
N ALA A 14 -44.48 -8.60 -1.01
CA ALA A 14 -43.25 -8.16 -0.36
C ALA A 14 -41.99 -8.37 -1.24
N LEU A 15 -41.92 -9.47 -2.00
CA LEU A 15 -40.90 -9.71 -3.01
C LEU A 15 -40.97 -8.70 -4.19
N PHE A 16 -42.17 -8.27 -4.58
CA PHE A 16 -42.35 -7.25 -5.63
C PHE A 16 -42.00 -5.83 -5.16
N THR A 17 -42.25 -5.47 -3.90
CA THR A 17 -41.91 -4.13 -3.38
C THR A 17 -40.40 -3.95 -3.16
N VAL A 18 -39.67 -5.02 -2.81
CA VAL A 18 -38.20 -5.00 -2.73
C VAL A 18 -37.59 -4.80 -4.13
N SER A 19 -38.21 -5.37 -5.17
CA SER A 19 -37.77 -5.24 -6.56
C SER A 19 -37.84 -3.79 -7.08
N CYS A 20 -38.92 -3.07 -6.83
CA CYS A 20 -39.05 -1.67 -7.28
C CYS A 20 -38.15 -0.70 -6.50
N ALA A 21 -37.96 -0.91 -5.19
CA ALA A 21 -37.07 -0.07 -4.39
C ALA A 21 -35.60 -0.27 -4.78
N GLY A 22 -35.16 -1.53 -4.99
CA GLY A 22 -33.82 -1.83 -5.48
C GLY A 22 -33.54 -1.18 -6.84
N MET A 23 -34.47 -1.30 -7.80
CA MET A 23 -34.33 -0.74 -9.14
C MET A 23 -34.21 0.79 -9.16
N SER A 24 -34.90 1.49 -8.24
CA SER A 24 -34.80 2.94 -8.09
C SER A 24 -33.45 3.38 -7.51
N LEU A 25 -32.90 2.64 -6.54
CA LEU A 25 -31.58 2.92 -5.94
C LEU A 25 -30.45 2.75 -6.95
N PHE A 26 -30.46 1.66 -7.73
CA PHE A 26 -29.47 1.43 -8.79
C PHE A 26 -29.55 2.47 -9.92
N SER A 27 -30.76 2.96 -10.24
CA SER A 27 -30.92 4.05 -11.21
C SER A 27 -30.32 5.38 -10.72
N GLY A 28 -30.37 5.63 -9.41
CA GLY A 28 -29.74 6.80 -8.79
C GLY A 28 -28.21 6.71 -8.81
N ALA A 29 -27.65 5.53 -8.49
CA ALA A 29 -26.21 5.30 -8.53
C ALA A 29 -25.62 5.57 -9.92
N LYS A 30 -26.29 5.09 -10.98
CA LYS A 30 -25.88 5.36 -12.36
C LYS A 30 -25.96 6.85 -12.72
N GLY A 31 -27.01 7.55 -12.29
CA GLY A 31 -27.15 8.99 -12.53
C GLY A 31 -26.02 9.81 -11.91
N GLU A 32 -25.66 9.52 -10.66
CA GLU A 32 -24.52 10.13 -9.98
C GLU A 32 -23.19 9.77 -10.67
N PHE A 33 -23.02 8.52 -11.08
CA PHE A 33 -21.84 8.10 -11.84
C PHE A 33 -21.69 8.86 -13.18
N ASP A 34 -22.77 8.99 -13.95
CA ASP A 34 -22.75 9.70 -15.25
C ASP A 34 -22.45 11.20 -15.08
N ALA A 35 -22.95 11.81 -14.00
CA ALA A 35 -22.61 13.19 -13.63
C ALA A 35 -21.13 13.34 -13.26
N GLY A 36 -20.61 12.44 -12.43
CA GLY A 36 -19.19 12.37 -12.07
C GLY A 36 -18.30 12.16 -13.29
N LEU A 37 -18.69 11.25 -14.19
CA LEU A 37 -17.96 10.95 -15.43
C LEU A 37 -17.89 12.16 -16.37
N THR A 38 -18.98 12.95 -16.45
CA THR A 38 -18.99 14.20 -17.22
C THR A 38 -17.97 15.20 -16.69
N LEU A 39 -17.87 15.36 -15.36
CA LEU A 39 -16.90 16.25 -14.71
C LEU A 39 -15.46 15.72 -14.85
N PHE A 40 -15.27 14.41 -14.68
CA PHE A 40 -13.99 13.74 -14.85
C PHE A 40 -13.43 13.95 -16.27
N ASN A 41 -14.25 13.78 -17.29
CA ASN A 41 -13.85 13.98 -18.69
C ASN A 41 -13.53 15.44 -19.03
N ARG A 42 -14.01 16.40 -18.22
CA ARG A 42 -13.64 17.82 -18.29
C ARG A 42 -12.38 18.16 -17.50
N GLY A 43 -11.78 17.19 -16.81
CA GLY A 43 -10.62 17.38 -15.94
C GLY A 43 -10.95 18.04 -14.59
N VAL A 44 -12.23 18.18 -14.24
CA VAL A 44 -12.69 18.83 -13.00
C VAL A 44 -12.87 17.76 -11.92
N TYR A 45 -11.75 17.18 -11.50
CA TYR A 45 -11.73 15.98 -10.65
C TYR A 45 -12.25 16.24 -9.23
N ASP A 46 -12.01 17.43 -8.68
CA ASP A 46 -12.49 17.86 -7.37
C ASP A 46 -14.01 17.84 -7.27
N GLN A 47 -14.70 18.26 -8.34
CA GLN A 47 -16.16 18.22 -8.44
C GLN A 47 -16.68 16.84 -8.81
N ALA A 48 -15.89 16.00 -9.49
CA ALA A 48 -16.28 14.64 -9.83
C ALA A 48 -16.33 13.69 -8.61
N VAL A 49 -15.41 13.87 -7.65
CA VAL A 49 -15.32 13.06 -6.42
C VAL A 49 -16.65 12.91 -5.65
N PRO A 50 -17.38 13.99 -5.30
CA PRO A 50 -18.64 13.84 -4.54
C PRO A 50 -19.70 13.03 -5.30
N HIS A 51 -19.75 13.11 -6.63
CA HIS A 51 -20.66 12.31 -7.44
C HIS A 51 -20.29 10.82 -7.42
N PHE A 52 -19.00 10.49 -7.59
CA PHE A 52 -18.57 9.09 -7.49
C PHE A 52 -18.74 8.53 -6.08
N LEU A 53 -18.46 9.31 -5.03
CA LEU A 53 -18.78 8.92 -3.65
C LEU A 53 -20.26 8.60 -3.51
N LYS A 54 -21.14 9.48 -4.02
CA LYS A 54 -22.58 9.25 -3.91
C LYS A 54 -23.02 8.00 -4.68
N ALA A 55 -22.46 7.75 -5.85
CA ALA A 55 -22.70 6.52 -6.60
C ALA A 55 -22.31 5.27 -5.78
N THR A 56 -21.15 5.28 -5.11
CA THR A 56 -20.71 4.16 -4.26
C THR A 56 -21.54 3.97 -2.98
N GLU A 57 -22.16 5.04 -2.46
CA GLU A 57 -23.10 4.93 -1.34
C GLU A 57 -24.44 4.32 -1.77
N LEU A 58 -24.91 4.67 -2.97
CA LEU A 58 -26.18 4.21 -3.52
C LEU A 58 -26.08 2.75 -4.02
N ASP A 59 -24.93 2.37 -4.56
CA ASP A 59 -24.61 1.01 -4.99
C ASP A 59 -23.19 0.59 -4.55
N PRO A 60 -23.07 -0.13 -3.41
CA PRO A 60 -21.79 -0.62 -2.91
C PRO A 60 -21.12 -1.70 -3.78
N GLU A 61 -21.78 -2.24 -4.80
CA GLU A 61 -21.21 -3.20 -5.75
C GLU A 61 -20.81 -2.56 -7.08
N PHE A 62 -20.91 -1.23 -7.20
CA PHE A 62 -20.58 -0.49 -8.42
C PHE A 62 -19.07 -0.27 -8.58
N ASP A 63 -18.38 -1.28 -9.11
CA ASP A 63 -16.93 -1.31 -9.34
C ASP A 63 -16.41 -0.09 -10.13
N GLN A 64 -17.10 0.34 -11.18
CA GLN A 64 -16.70 1.50 -11.98
C GLN A 64 -16.74 2.80 -11.18
N ALA A 65 -17.73 3.00 -10.30
CA ALA A 65 -17.80 4.19 -9.47
C ALA A 65 -16.59 4.26 -8.51
N TYR A 66 -16.19 3.14 -7.92
CA TYR A 66 -14.97 3.06 -7.10
C TYR A 66 -13.69 3.30 -7.92
N LEU A 67 -13.62 2.75 -9.15
CA LEU A 67 -12.47 2.96 -10.04
C LEU A 67 -12.30 4.44 -10.39
N TYR A 68 -13.37 5.11 -10.80
CA TYR A 68 -13.32 6.52 -11.18
C TYR A 68 -13.17 7.46 -9.97
N LEU A 69 -13.67 7.09 -8.80
CA LEU A 69 -13.34 7.76 -7.54
C LEU A 69 -11.83 7.72 -7.27
N GLY A 70 -11.23 6.53 -7.36
CA GLY A 70 -9.79 6.33 -7.23
C GLY A 70 -8.98 7.15 -8.25
N ARG A 71 -9.33 7.07 -9.53
CA ARG A 71 -8.68 7.85 -10.60
C ARG A 71 -8.80 9.37 -10.39
N SER A 72 -9.93 9.83 -9.85
CA SER A 72 -10.13 11.24 -9.52
C SER A 72 -9.17 11.68 -8.42
N TYR A 73 -9.01 10.87 -7.36
CA TYR A 73 -8.02 11.16 -6.31
C TYR A 73 -6.58 11.15 -6.83
N LEU A 74 -6.21 10.21 -7.71
CA LEU A 74 -4.89 10.20 -8.35
C LEU A 74 -4.64 11.47 -9.17
N SER A 75 -5.64 11.91 -9.92
CA SER A 75 -5.55 13.13 -10.75
C SER A 75 -5.43 14.40 -9.91
N LEU A 76 -5.89 14.37 -8.66
CA LEU A 76 -5.72 15.43 -7.66
C LEU A 76 -4.38 15.30 -6.88
N GLY A 77 -3.55 14.30 -7.17
CA GLY A 77 -2.33 14.00 -6.40
C GLY A 77 -2.59 13.45 -4.99
N ARG A 78 -3.82 13.05 -4.70
CA ARG A 78 -4.26 12.48 -3.42
C ARG A 78 -4.07 10.97 -3.40
N TRP A 79 -2.83 10.51 -3.52
CA TRP A 79 -2.47 9.10 -3.69
C TRP A 79 -3.06 8.18 -2.61
N GLY A 80 -2.95 8.58 -1.33
CA GLY A 80 -3.45 7.79 -0.21
C GLY A 80 -4.97 7.63 -0.22
N ASP A 81 -5.71 8.69 -0.57
CA ASP A 81 -7.17 8.64 -0.67
C ASP A 81 -7.65 7.74 -1.82
N ALA A 82 -6.81 7.53 -2.83
CA ALA A 82 -7.12 6.65 -3.96
C ALA A 82 -7.05 5.15 -3.59
N VAL A 83 -6.28 4.76 -2.56
CA VAL A 83 -5.99 3.35 -2.25
C VAL A 83 -7.26 2.56 -1.93
N GLN A 84 -8.10 3.03 -1.01
CA GLN A 84 -9.29 2.27 -0.59
C GLN A 84 -10.33 2.11 -1.71
N PRO A 85 -10.72 3.16 -2.47
CA PRO A 85 -11.60 3.00 -3.62
C PRO A 85 -11.02 2.03 -4.65
N LEU A 86 -9.73 2.14 -4.99
CA LEU A 86 -9.10 1.24 -5.96
C LEU A 86 -9.04 -0.21 -5.47
N ARG A 87 -8.80 -0.43 -4.18
CA ARG A 87 -8.84 -1.78 -3.58
C ARG A 87 -10.24 -2.39 -3.67
N THR A 88 -11.28 -1.60 -3.42
CA THR A 88 -12.67 -2.04 -3.57
C THR A 88 -13.00 -2.32 -5.04
N ALA A 89 -12.62 -1.42 -5.96
CA ALA A 89 -12.77 -1.64 -7.39
C ALA A 89 -12.09 -2.94 -7.83
N TYR A 90 -10.84 -3.20 -7.41
CA TYR A 90 -10.09 -4.41 -7.74
C TYR A 90 -10.78 -5.69 -7.26
N ARG A 91 -11.41 -5.64 -6.07
CA ARG A 91 -12.14 -6.78 -5.49
C ARG A 91 -13.44 -7.09 -6.24
N LEU A 92 -14.14 -6.06 -6.70
CA LEU A 92 -15.44 -6.19 -7.39
C LEU A 92 -15.29 -6.45 -8.89
N ALA A 93 -14.17 -6.04 -9.47
CA ALA A 93 -13.95 -6.07 -10.91
C ALA A 93 -13.99 -7.49 -11.52
N PRO A 94 -14.55 -7.63 -12.74
CA PRO A 94 -14.39 -8.82 -13.56
C PRO A 94 -12.92 -9.14 -13.82
N ALA A 95 -12.57 -10.42 -13.95
CA ALA A 95 -11.18 -10.90 -14.09
C ALA A 95 -10.41 -10.21 -15.24
N GLU A 96 -11.09 -9.96 -16.35
CA GLU A 96 -10.58 -9.28 -17.54
C GLU A 96 -10.15 -7.83 -17.29
N THR A 97 -10.79 -7.12 -16.34
CA THR A 97 -10.44 -5.72 -15.99
C THR A 97 -9.61 -5.62 -14.71
N GLN A 98 -9.62 -6.67 -13.88
CA GLN A 98 -8.91 -6.73 -12.61
C GLN A 98 -7.41 -6.43 -12.76
N LYS A 99 -6.77 -6.92 -13.83
CA LYS A 99 -5.35 -6.64 -14.10
C LYS A 99 -5.07 -5.14 -14.33
N GLU A 100 -5.93 -4.45 -15.07
CA GLU A 100 -5.78 -3.02 -15.33
C GLU A 100 -5.94 -2.22 -14.02
N ILE A 101 -6.97 -2.53 -13.25
CA ILE A 101 -7.23 -1.89 -11.95
C ILE A 101 -6.09 -2.18 -10.98
N GLY A 102 -5.52 -3.39 -10.99
CA GLY A 102 -4.37 -3.77 -10.19
C GLY A 102 -3.13 -2.94 -10.50
N SER A 103 -2.91 -2.56 -11.76
CA SER A 103 -1.82 -1.65 -12.13
C SER A 103 -2.02 -0.26 -11.54
N ILE A 104 -3.24 0.27 -11.56
CA ILE A 104 -3.57 1.59 -11.02
C ILE A 104 -3.46 1.59 -9.50
N LEU A 105 -3.94 0.53 -8.85
CA LEU A 105 -3.79 0.32 -7.42
C LEU A 105 -2.30 0.20 -7.02
N PHE A 106 -1.49 -0.51 -7.81
CA PHE A 106 -0.04 -0.57 -7.61
C PHE A 106 0.60 0.83 -7.61
N ASP A 107 0.28 1.67 -8.58
CA ASP A 107 0.82 3.03 -8.68
C ASP A 107 0.40 3.90 -7.48
N ALA A 108 -0.86 3.76 -7.03
CA ALA A 108 -1.39 4.45 -5.86
C ALA A 108 -0.66 4.02 -4.56
N LEU A 109 -0.48 2.71 -4.37
CA LEU A 109 0.20 2.13 -3.21
C LEU A 109 1.67 2.55 -3.17
N LEU A 110 2.37 2.47 -4.30
CA LEU A 110 3.77 2.88 -4.41
C LEU A 110 3.94 4.37 -4.11
N SER A 111 3.11 5.23 -4.70
CA SER A 111 3.18 6.68 -4.48
C SER A 111 2.85 7.07 -3.04
N THR A 112 1.88 6.40 -2.43
CA THR A 112 1.54 6.57 -1.01
C THR A 112 2.70 6.16 -0.12
N ALA A 113 3.27 4.97 -0.35
CA ALA A 113 4.41 4.49 0.42
C ALA A 113 5.62 5.42 0.34
N VAL A 114 5.95 5.95 -0.85
CA VAL A 114 7.03 6.94 -1.00
C VAL A 114 6.74 8.21 -0.18
N GLY A 115 5.47 8.63 -0.11
CA GLY A 115 5.03 9.72 0.75
C GLY A 115 5.23 9.42 2.24
N ASP A 116 4.84 8.23 2.68
CA ASP A 116 4.98 7.74 4.06
C ASP A 116 6.46 7.69 4.47
N LEU A 117 7.35 7.20 3.59
CA LEU A 117 8.79 7.17 3.82
C LEU A 117 9.39 8.56 4.04
N LYS A 118 8.96 9.56 3.26
CA LYS A 118 9.40 10.95 3.44
C LYS A 118 9.00 11.54 4.79
N LYS A 119 7.88 11.07 5.37
CA LYS A 119 7.43 11.45 6.71
C LYS A 119 8.10 10.63 7.82
N GLY A 120 8.81 9.56 7.48
CA GLY A 120 9.36 8.59 8.44
C GLY A 120 8.34 7.56 8.94
N GLU A 121 7.19 7.45 8.27
CA GLU A 121 6.12 6.48 8.58
C GLU A 121 6.47 5.13 7.93
N PHE A 122 7.47 4.44 8.49
CA PHE A 122 8.01 3.22 7.85
C PHE A 122 7.03 2.04 7.83
N LEU A 123 6.21 1.86 8.86
CA LEU A 123 5.28 0.73 8.93
C LEU A 123 4.16 0.82 7.88
N PRO A 124 3.43 1.95 7.75
CA PRO A 124 2.49 2.12 6.63
C PRO A 124 3.14 1.94 5.26
N ALA A 125 4.36 2.48 5.07
CA ALA A 125 5.09 2.30 3.81
C ALA A 125 5.37 0.81 3.50
N ILE A 126 5.82 0.03 4.50
CA ILE A 126 6.08 -1.41 4.36
C ILE A 126 4.80 -2.16 3.98
N GLU A 127 3.67 -1.82 4.59
CA GLU A 127 2.37 -2.44 4.28
C GLU A 127 1.95 -2.16 2.83
N HIS A 128 1.96 -0.89 2.42
CA HIS A 128 1.62 -0.48 1.06
C HIS A 128 2.54 -1.11 0.01
N LEU A 129 3.84 -1.19 0.27
CA LEU A 129 4.82 -1.79 -0.65
C LEU A 129 4.67 -3.30 -0.76
N ARG A 130 4.35 -3.99 0.34
CA ARG A 130 4.07 -5.44 0.30
C ARG A 130 2.81 -5.74 -0.51
N GLU A 131 1.76 -4.97 -0.31
CA GLU A 131 0.54 -5.09 -1.12
C GLU A 131 0.83 -4.80 -2.61
N GLY A 132 1.56 -3.72 -2.89
CA GLY A 132 1.97 -3.38 -4.26
C GLY A 132 2.78 -4.50 -4.91
N LEU A 133 3.74 -5.10 -4.21
CA LEU A 133 4.52 -6.22 -4.71
C LEU A 133 3.70 -7.51 -4.88
N ALA A 134 2.57 -7.67 -4.20
CA ALA A 134 1.64 -8.76 -4.49
C ALA A 134 0.92 -8.56 -5.84
N LEU A 135 0.67 -7.31 -6.25
CA LEU A 135 0.11 -6.95 -7.55
C LEU A 135 1.15 -6.98 -8.68
N ASN A 136 2.37 -6.51 -8.39
CA ASN A 136 3.48 -6.47 -9.35
C ASN A 136 4.81 -6.97 -8.72
N PRO A 137 5.03 -8.29 -8.64
CA PRO A 137 6.18 -8.88 -7.95
C PRO A 137 7.54 -8.60 -8.59
N SER A 138 7.56 -8.18 -9.86
CA SER A 138 8.79 -7.93 -10.61
C SER A 138 9.28 -6.48 -10.51
N SER A 139 8.51 -5.57 -9.91
CA SER A 139 8.88 -4.15 -9.82
C SER A 139 10.18 -3.91 -9.05
N PRO A 140 11.28 -3.48 -9.71
CA PRO A 140 12.53 -3.19 -9.03
C PRO A 140 12.42 -1.97 -8.11
N GLN A 141 11.62 -0.98 -8.53
CA GLN A 141 11.38 0.23 -7.75
C GLN A 141 10.71 -0.11 -6.42
N ALA A 142 9.62 -0.88 -6.42
CA ALA A 142 8.94 -1.25 -5.18
C ALA A 142 9.82 -2.12 -4.25
N LYS A 143 10.67 -2.99 -4.81
CA LYS A 143 11.66 -3.76 -4.02
C LYS A 143 12.70 -2.86 -3.36
N ASN A 144 13.22 -1.88 -4.09
CA ASN A 144 14.20 -0.93 -3.56
C ASN A 144 13.59 -0.05 -2.45
N GLU A 145 12.38 0.47 -2.68
CA GLU A 145 11.65 1.25 -1.67
C GLU A 145 11.33 0.40 -0.43
N LEU A 146 10.96 -0.88 -0.60
CA LEU A 146 10.68 -1.77 0.54
C LEU A 146 11.94 -2.07 1.35
N ALA A 147 13.07 -2.32 0.68
CA ALA A 147 14.35 -2.48 1.37
C ALA A 147 14.75 -1.18 2.10
N GLY A 148 14.56 -0.02 1.49
CA GLY A 148 14.76 1.28 2.12
C GLY A 148 13.86 1.51 3.33
N ALA A 149 12.59 1.12 3.24
CA ALA A 149 11.61 1.19 4.33
C ALA A 149 12.06 0.36 5.54
N PHE A 150 12.51 -0.87 5.31
CA PHE A 150 13.07 -1.72 6.36
C PHE A 150 14.35 -1.16 6.97
N VAL A 151 15.26 -0.59 6.17
CA VAL A 151 16.46 0.09 6.67
C VAL A 151 16.09 1.28 7.56
N GLY A 152 15.16 2.11 7.10
CA GLY A 152 14.66 3.25 7.87
C GLY A 152 14.02 2.83 9.20
N TYR A 153 13.18 1.79 9.16
CA TYR A 153 12.55 1.21 10.34
C TYR A 153 13.58 0.63 11.32
N GLY A 154 14.54 -0.16 10.83
CA GLY A 154 15.64 -0.69 11.64
C GLY A 154 16.48 0.41 12.27
N GLY A 155 16.75 1.49 11.53
CA GLY A 155 17.43 2.68 12.06
C GLY A 155 16.64 3.38 13.18
N ALA A 156 15.32 3.46 13.05
CA ALA A 156 14.45 4.02 14.10
C ALA A 156 14.43 3.13 15.36
N LEU A 157 14.32 1.81 15.18
CA LEU A 157 14.36 0.84 16.27
C LEU A 157 15.69 0.86 17.02
N LEU A 158 16.82 1.03 16.32
CA LEU A 158 18.11 1.21 16.98
C LEU A 158 18.18 2.46 17.84
N ARG A 159 17.61 3.59 17.37
CA ARG A 159 17.56 4.82 18.17
C ARG A 159 16.71 4.66 19.42
N ASP A 160 15.68 3.81 19.35
CA ASP A 160 14.81 3.45 20.48
C ASP A 160 15.41 2.37 21.39
N GLY A 161 16.62 1.87 21.10
CA GLY A 161 17.26 0.80 21.87
C GLY A 161 16.68 -0.60 21.63
N ARG A 162 15.73 -0.74 20.70
CA ARG A 162 15.11 -2.01 20.30
C ARG A 162 16.01 -2.78 19.32
N VAL A 163 17.19 -3.17 19.79
CA VAL A 163 18.27 -3.72 18.97
C VAL A 163 17.86 -5.01 18.23
N THR A 164 17.21 -5.95 18.92
CA THR A 164 16.78 -7.22 18.30
C THR A 164 15.78 -7.00 17.16
N ASP A 165 14.83 -6.09 17.35
CA ASP A 165 13.84 -5.76 16.31
C ASP A 165 14.51 -5.07 15.13
N ALA A 166 15.50 -4.21 15.39
CA ALA A 166 16.27 -3.57 14.33
C ALA A 166 17.04 -4.59 13.48
N ILE A 167 17.66 -5.59 14.11
CA ILE A 167 18.33 -6.69 13.41
C ILE A 167 17.33 -7.40 12.48
N SER A 168 16.13 -7.72 12.98
CA SER A 168 15.09 -8.34 12.16
C SER A 168 14.68 -7.46 10.98
N ALA A 169 14.54 -6.15 11.17
CA ALA A 169 14.21 -5.22 10.09
C ALA A 169 15.31 -5.19 9.02
N PHE A 170 16.59 -5.07 9.40
CA PHE A 170 17.68 -5.09 8.42
C PHE A 170 17.82 -6.45 7.69
N GLN A 171 17.56 -7.56 8.37
CA GLN A 171 17.50 -8.88 7.72
C GLN A 171 16.36 -8.95 6.70
N GLN A 172 15.19 -8.39 7.00
CA GLN A 172 14.11 -8.28 6.03
C GLN A 172 14.48 -7.40 4.83
N ALA A 173 15.22 -6.30 5.04
CA ALA A 173 15.76 -5.50 3.94
C ALA A 173 16.65 -6.33 3.01
N LEU A 174 17.55 -7.16 3.57
CA LEU A 174 18.42 -8.05 2.80
C LEU A 174 17.68 -9.20 2.13
N GLY A 175 16.58 -9.67 2.72
CA GLY A 175 15.69 -10.65 2.08
C GLY A 175 15.05 -10.12 0.80
N VAL A 176 14.78 -8.81 0.73
CA VAL A 176 14.21 -8.14 -0.45
C VAL A 176 15.31 -7.70 -1.42
N ALA A 177 16.39 -7.11 -0.90
CA ALA A 177 17.52 -6.59 -1.66
C ALA A 177 18.84 -7.08 -1.05
N PRO A 178 19.36 -8.26 -1.46
CA PRO A 178 20.58 -8.84 -0.91
C PRO A 178 21.84 -7.97 -1.07
N GLY A 179 21.82 -7.03 -2.01
CA GLY A 179 22.91 -6.07 -2.24
C GLY A 179 22.79 -4.74 -1.49
N SER A 180 21.90 -4.64 -0.49
CA SER A 180 21.69 -3.39 0.25
C SER A 180 22.86 -3.07 1.19
N LEU A 181 23.71 -2.13 0.79
CA LEU A 181 24.83 -1.63 1.58
C LEU A 181 24.36 -1.09 2.95
N ASP A 182 23.30 -0.29 2.95
CA ASP A 182 22.79 0.35 4.16
C ASP A 182 22.20 -0.66 5.15
N ALA A 183 21.61 -1.75 4.67
CA ALA A 183 21.12 -2.82 5.53
C ALA A 183 22.27 -3.57 6.22
N TYR A 184 23.36 -3.88 5.50
CA TYR A 184 24.55 -4.48 6.11
C TYR A 184 25.20 -3.56 7.15
N LEU A 185 25.28 -2.25 6.88
CA LEU A 185 25.78 -1.29 7.86
C LEU A 185 24.88 -1.17 9.09
N GLY A 186 23.57 -1.18 8.88
CA GLY A 186 22.58 -1.26 9.94
C GLY A 186 22.78 -2.49 10.83
N LEU A 187 22.96 -3.67 10.23
CA LEU A 187 23.26 -4.92 10.95
C LEU A 187 24.57 -4.84 11.73
N ALA A 188 25.64 -4.33 11.12
CA ALA A 188 26.92 -4.19 11.82
C ALA A 188 26.77 -3.32 13.08
N LYS A 189 26.10 -2.17 12.96
CA LYS A 189 25.81 -1.30 14.10
C LYS A 189 24.93 -1.97 15.15
N ALA A 190 23.91 -2.71 14.72
CA ALA A 190 22.99 -3.40 15.62
C ALA A 190 23.70 -4.52 16.40
N PHE A 191 24.49 -5.36 15.74
CA PHE A 191 25.26 -6.42 16.39
C PHE A 191 26.31 -5.87 17.34
N MET A 192 26.98 -4.76 17.01
CA MET A 192 27.87 -4.08 17.96
C MET A 192 27.13 -3.61 19.21
N SER A 193 25.94 -3.02 19.04
CA SER A 193 25.10 -2.57 20.16
C SER A 193 24.61 -3.75 21.02
N GLN A 194 24.54 -4.95 20.44
CA GLN A 194 24.19 -6.20 21.12
C GLN A 194 25.39 -6.90 21.79
N GLY A 195 26.62 -6.40 21.58
CA GLY A 195 27.84 -7.05 22.09
C GLY A 195 28.29 -8.26 21.28
N GLU A 196 27.93 -8.31 19.98
CA GLU A 196 28.20 -9.43 19.06
C GLU A 196 29.21 -9.01 17.96
N PRO A 197 30.48 -8.75 18.31
CA PRO A 197 31.45 -8.13 17.40
C PRO A 197 31.85 -9.00 16.20
N VAL A 198 31.75 -10.33 16.32
CA VAL A 198 32.04 -11.26 15.21
C VAL A 198 30.99 -11.10 14.11
N LYS A 199 29.70 -11.14 14.46
CA LYS A 199 28.59 -10.94 13.51
C LYS A 199 28.62 -9.53 12.92
N ALA A 200 29.01 -8.53 13.74
CA ALA A 200 29.18 -7.17 13.24
C ALA A 200 30.26 -7.07 12.16
N LYS A 201 31.41 -7.72 12.37
CA LYS A 201 32.51 -7.78 11.40
C LYS A 201 32.06 -8.48 10.11
N GLU A 202 31.33 -9.59 10.20
CA GLU A 202 30.82 -10.29 9.02
C GLU A 202 29.85 -9.43 8.18
N ALA A 203 28.96 -8.69 8.85
CA ALA A 203 28.06 -7.75 8.18
C ALA A 203 28.84 -6.60 7.52
N ALA A 204 29.87 -6.07 8.20
CA ALA A 204 30.78 -5.07 7.66
C ALA A 204 31.57 -5.55 6.44
N ASP A 205 32.15 -6.75 6.51
CA ASP A 205 32.90 -7.34 5.39
C ASP A 205 31.99 -7.55 4.17
N SER A 206 30.70 -7.81 4.40
CA SER A 206 29.68 -7.86 3.34
C SER A 206 29.40 -6.48 2.74
N ALA A 207 29.26 -5.44 3.55
CA ALA A 207 29.14 -4.05 3.08
C ALA A 207 30.36 -3.62 2.24
N ILE A 208 31.57 -3.97 2.68
CA ILE A 208 32.82 -3.69 1.98
C ILE A 208 32.88 -4.41 0.62
N ARG A 209 32.46 -5.67 0.55
CA ARG A 209 32.38 -6.40 -0.72
C ARG A 209 31.43 -5.75 -1.73
N ILE A 210 30.32 -5.17 -1.26
CA ILE A 210 29.36 -4.47 -2.12
C ILE A 210 29.95 -3.14 -2.64
N ALA A 211 30.67 -2.40 -1.78
CA ALA A 211 31.28 -1.12 -2.15
C ALA A 211 32.77 -1.03 -1.77
N PRO A 212 33.68 -1.72 -2.50
CA PRO A 212 35.10 -1.78 -2.14
C PRO A 212 35.79 -0.41 -2.09
N GLY A 213 35.32 0.55 -2.89
CA GLY A 213 35.84 1.93 -2.89
C GLY A 213 35.51 2.74 -1.63
N LYS A 214 34.56 2.29 -0.79
CA LYS A 214 34.20 2.94 0.48
C LYS A 214 34.84 2.27 1.70
N SER A 215 35.67 1.24 1.49
CA SER A 215 36.20 0.38 2.57
C SER A 215 36.87 1.14 3.70
N ARG A 216 37.66 2.18 3.40
CA ARG A 216 38.35 2.97 4.42
C ARG A 216 37.36 3.72 5.32
N THR A 217 36.40 4.42 4.72
CA THR A 217 35.34 5.11 5.46
C THR A 217 34.48 4.15 6.28
N LEU A 218 34.18 2.97 5.73
CA LEU A 218 33.40 1.95 6.42
C LEU A 218 34.18 1.36 7.61
N ASN A 219 35.48 1.08 7.44
CA ASN A 219 36.36 0.63 8.52
C ASN A 219 36.45 1.66 9.65
N ASP A 220 36.65 2.94 9.32
CA ASP A 220 36.70 4.03 10.30
C ASP A 220 35.39 4.14 11.10
N MET A 221 34.24 3.91 10.44
CA MET A 221 32.93 3.88 11.11
C MET A 221 32.82 2.69 12.07
N LEU A 222 33.34 1.51 11.70
CA LEU A 222 33.28 0.30 12.51
C LEU A 222 34.20 0.36 13.72
N GLU A 223 35.43 0.87 13.56
CA GLU A 223 36.38 1.07 14.66
C GLU A 223 35.82 2.05 15.71
N ARG A 224 35.11 3.10 15.27
CA ARG A 224 34.41 4.04 16.15
C ARG A 224 33.21 3.43 16.88
N ILE A 225 32.58 2.40 16.32
CA ILE A 225 31.47 1.69 16.99
C ILE A 225 32.02 0.68 18.02
N GLY A 226 33.24 0.17 17.83
CA GLY A 226 33.90 -0.78 18.74
C GLY A 226 34.67 -0.18 19.90
N THR A 227 34.71 1.14 20.02
CA THR A 227 35.31 1.83 21.17
C THR A 227 34.21 2.21 22.16
N PRO A 228 34.04 1.49 23.28
CA PRO A 228 33.14 1.94 24.33
C PRO A 228 33.64 3.31 24.83
N ARG A 229 32.73 4.29 24.91
CA ARG A 229 32.97 5.53 25.66
C ARG A 229 32.89 5.27 27.15
#